data_AF-A0A4Y8UPJ2-F1
#
_entry.id   AF-A0A4Y8UPJ2-F1
#
_cell.length_a   1.000
_cell.length_b   1.000
_cell.length_c   1.000
_cell.angle_alpha   90.00
_cell.angle_beta   90.00
_cell.angle_gamma   90.00
#
_symmetry.space_group_name_H-M   'P 1'
#
loop_
_entity.id
_entity.type
_entity.pdbx_description
1 polymer ?
#
loop_
_entity_poly.entity_id
_entity_poly.type
_entity_poly.pdbx_seq_one_letter_code
_entity_poly.pdbx_strand_id
1 'polypeptide(L)'
;MFSKFTIRTRVGLIVIVSLLAIIGLSLTLLLQARERFMDQLREGSINQVQMIHNALSGLQNQVRSGQITDAEAKQQGRFLINNTMVSERNYLLLYHRLGQILAHPLRGVDSALDTEAQVRNAIQAAATTPEQRMEANGYRDPTPMMTEIIHRYTGDDYTGFAEYLYYPEPMFGYRFLTYTDDPLAHPQAELKTVYAELFEPWDWVIIHGLYVDDVNAQFFQWARDSALIIVLILLALSAAAYYLSRSITLPLTKAEAYMQDIAKGSGDLSRRLEEHGTDELSRLGGSFNIFVSKLADIIRQVLVTNSDVTGKSAQFSEMIQRTAGRSASQLEETELLASSTTELSSSLADVADGAQTSVDAAKEANGATQKATEAVSLTKSSVEKLSGSLSMIQQKVHYMRDHNQKVHSVLEVIQGIAEQTNLLALNAAIEAARAGDQGRGFAVVADEVRSLAQKTQSSTLEINTIIQNLQDNTTQIVSAMDQGVSLSRECVGSANTANELLDLVLASVALIAERSRDIAAAVKQQSEVTEGIAKSSVKIAADGRLNTDDYLKCKKYHAEIDQLLSSLDGLVNQFKLGNRY
;
A
#
# COMPACT_ATOMS: atom_id res chain seq x y z
N MET A 1 -3.27 -35.32 -32.43
CA MET A 1 -4.06 -34.37 -33.25
C MET A 1 -5.26 -33.78 -32.48
N PHE A 2 -5.95 -34.56 -31.63
CA PHE A 2 -7.12 -34.09 -30.86
C PHE A 2 -6.88 -32.94 -29.87
N SER A 3 -5.66 -32.76 -29.36
CA SER A 3 -5.34 -31.73 -28.36
C SER A 3 -5.42 -30.29 -28.87
N LYS A 4 -5.45 -30.06 -30.20
CA LYS A 4 -5.55 -28.73 -30.80
C LYS A 4 -6.99 -28.22 -30.95
N PHE A 5 -7.98 -29.11 -30.81
CA PHE A 5 -9.39 -28.74 -30.94
C PHE A 5 -9.93 -28.18 -29.63
N THR A 6 -10.86 -27.21 -29.72
CA THR A 6 -11.58 -26.70 -28.55
C THR A 6 -12.48 -27.78 -27.98
N ILE A 7 -12.85 -27.67 -26.70
CA ILE A 7 -13.73 -28.64 -26.03
C ILE A 7 -15.03 -28.83 -26.83
N ARG A 8 -15.60 -27.73 -27.36
CA ARG A 8 -16.77 -27.75 -28.24
C ARG A 8 -16.56 -28.62 -29.48
N THR A 9 -15.42 -28.48 -30.16
CA THR A 9 -15.14 -29.27 -31.37
C THR A 9 -14.91 -30.74 -31.04
N ARG A 10 -14.27 -31.05 -29.90
CA ARG A 10 -14.05 -32.45 -29.49
C ARG A 10 -15.36 -33.15 -29.15
N VAL A 11 -16.23 -32.51 -28.36
CA VAL A 11 -17.56 -33.06 -28.04
C VAL A 11 -18.37 -33.23 -29.32
N GLY A 12 -18.38 -32.23 -30.22
CA GLY A 12 -19.06 -32.34 -31.51
C GLY A 12 -18.54 -33.49 -32.37
N LEU A 13 -17.23 -33.71 -32.42
CA LEU A 13 -16.63 -34.78 -33.22
C LEU A 13 -16.98 -36.16 -32.65
N ILE A 14 -16.93 -36.33 -31.32
CA ILE A 14 -17.37 -37.57 -30.66
C ILE A 14 -18.84 -37.88 -31.00
N VAL A 15 -19.71 -36.87 -30.96
CA VAL A 15 -21.13 -37.04 -31.30
C VAL A 15 -21.29 -37.45 -32.76
N ILE A 16 -20.64 -36.75 -33.70
CA ILE A 16 -20.73 -37.07 -35.13
C ILE A 16 -20.26 -38.50 -35.40
N VAL A 17 -19.14 -38.92 -34.81
CA VAL A 17 -18.62 -40.29 -34.97
C VAL A 17 -19.61 -41.32 -34.41
N SER A 18 -20.17 -41.07 -33.22
CA SER A 18 -21.18 -41.95 -32.62
C SER A 18 -22.47 -42.03 -33.47
N LEU A 19 -22.94 -40.91 -34.02
CA LEU A 19 -24.12 -40.88 -34.90
C LEU A 19 -23.86 -41.67 -36.19
N LEU A 20 -22.69 -41.50 -36.82
CA LEU A 20 -22.31 -42.26 -38.01
C LEU A 20 -22.20 -43.76 -37.74
N ALA A 21 -21.65 -44.15 -36.59
CA ALA A 21 -21.58 -45.55 -36.17
C ALA A 21 -22.98 -46.17 -35.98
N ILE A 22 -23.91 -45.44 -35.33
CA ILE A 22 -25.30 -45.89 -35.14
C ILE A 22 -26.03 -46.02 -36.49
N ILE A 23 -25.82 -45.09 -37.41
CA ILE A 23 -26.41 -45.15 -38.76
C ILE A 23 -25.87 -46.38 -39.51
N GLY A 24 -24.55 -46.60 -39.50
CA GLY A 24 -23.94 -47.76 -40.15
C GLY A 24 -24.41 -49.10 -39.57
N LEU A 25 -24.52 -49.20 -38.24
CA LEU A 25 -25.04 -50.39 -37.56
C LEU A 25 -26.53 -50.62 -37.87
N SER A 26 -27.33 -49.55 -37.89
CA SER A 26 -28.75 -49.64 -38.21
C SER A 26 -28.98 -50.13 -39.64
N LEU A 27 -28.20 -49.64 -40.60
CA LEU A 27 -28.30 -50.04 -42.00
C LEU A 27 -27.94 -51.52 -42.19
N THR A 28 -26.88 -51.99 -41.53
CA THR A 28 -26.46 -53.40 -41.58
C THR A 28 -27.50 -54.32 -40.96
N LEU A 29 -28.09 -53.94 -39.81
CA LEU A 29 -29.19 -54.69 -39.20
C LEU A 29 -30.44 -54.75 -40.09
N LEU A 30 -30.76 -53.66 -40.80
CA LEU A 30 -31.93 -53.61 -41.69
C LEU A 30 -31.76 -54.54 -42.90
N LEU A 31 -30.55 -54.64 -43.46
CA LEU A 31 -30.24 -55.59 -44.53
C LEU A 31 -30.39 -57.04 -44.05
N GLN A 32 -29.85 -57.36 -42.87
CA GLN A 32 -29.98 -58.71 -42.27
C GLN A 32 -31.43 -59.07 -41.93
N ALA A 33 -32.24 -58.10 -41.48
CA ALA A 33 -33.64 -58.34 -41.14
C ALA A 33 -34.47 -58.72 -42.36
N ARG A 34 -34.15 -58.17 -43.55
CA ARG A 34 -34.84 -58.52 -44.80
C ARG A 34 -34.65 -59.99 -45.16
N GLU A 35 -33.43 -60.49 -45.08
CA GLU A 35 -33.12 -61.89 -45.37
C GLU A 35 -33.87 -62.83 -44.41
N ARG A 36 -33.80 -62.54 -43.10
CA ARG A 36 -34.52 -63.32 -42.08
C ARG A 36 -36.03 -63.36 -42.30
N PHE A 37 -36.63 -62.25 -42.74
CA PHE A 37 -38.06 -62.17 -42.99
C PHE A 37 -38.48 -63.07 -44.15
N MET A 38 -37.69 -63.10 -45.23
CA MET A 38 -37.93 -63.98 -46.38
C MET A 38 -37.78 -65.47 -46.01
N ASP A 39 -36.77 -65.81 -45.21
CA ASP A 39 -36.54 -67.19 -44.77
C ASP A 39 -37.70 -67.71 -43.92
N GLN A 40 -38.21 -66.90 -42.99
CA GLN A 40 -39.36 -67.25 -42.16
C GLN A 40 -40.62 -67.56 -42.98
N LEU A 41 -40.86 -66.81 -44.05
CA LEU A 41 -42.02 -67.01 -44.92
C LEU A 41 -41.90 -68.27 -45.77
N ARG A 42 -40.70 -68.57 -46.28
CA ARG A 42 -40.41 -69.83 -46.99
C ARG A 42 -40.62 -71.03 -46.07
N GLU A 43 -40.08 -70.97 -44.86
CA GLU A 43 -40.26 -72.03 -43.85
C GLU A 43 -41.75 -72.24 -43.51
N GLY A 44 -42.52 -71.15 -43.36
CA GLY A 44 -43.96 -71.21 -43.19
C GLY A 44 -44.68 -71.94 -44.33
N SER A 45 -44.26 -71.72 -45.57
CA SER A 45 -44.84 -72.39 -46.76
C SER A 45 -44.55 -73.89 -46.80
N ILE A 46 -43.33 -74.29 -46.44
CA ILE A 46 -42.94 -75.72 -46.34
C ILE A 46 -43.83 -76.41 -45.30
N ASN A 47 -43.96 -75.80 -44.12
CA ASN A 47 -44.77 -76.35 -43.03
C ASN A 47 -46.25 -76.56 -43.42
N GLN A 48 -46.83 -75.63 -44.18
CA GLN A 48 -48.23 -75.75 -44.66
C GLN A 48 -48.43 -76.92 -45.63
N VAL A 49 -47.53 -77.08 -46.60
CA VAL A 49 -47.61 -78.18 -47.57
C VAL A 49 -47.36 -79.52 -46.88
N GLN A 50 -46.38 -79.59 -45.99
CA GLN A 50 -46.05 -80.82 -45.27
C GLN A 50 -47.16 -81.26 -44.31
N MET A 51 -47.90 -80.32 -43.73
CA MET A 51 -49.11 -80.62 -42.95
C MET A 51 -50.15 -81.38 -43.79
N ILE A 52 -50.39 -80.93 -45.03
CA ILE A 52 -51.28 -81.63 -45.96
C ILE A 52 -50.69 -82.97 -46.37
N HIS A 53 -49.40 -83.03 -46.73
CA HIS A 53 -48.73 -84.28 -47.11
C HIS A 53 -48.92 -85.35 -46.03
N ASN A 54 -48.73 -84.98 -44.76
CA ASN A 54 -48.94 -85.86 -43.62
C ASN A 54 -50.40 -86.30 -43.48
N ALA A 55 -51.36 -85.40 -43.72
CA ALA A 55 -52.78 -85.74 -43.71
C ALA A 55 -53.15 -86.74 -44.82
N LEU A 56 -52.63 -86.54 -46.05
CA LEU A 56 -52.82 -87.47 -47.16
C LEU A 56 -52.15 -88.83 -46.89
N SER A 57 -50.96 -88.82 -46.30
CA SER A 57 -50.27 -90.05 -45.85
C SER A 57 -51.11 -90.81 -44.83
N GLY A 58 -51.76 -90.11 -43.90
CA GLY A 58 -52.71 -90.68 -42.94
C GLY A 58 -53.88 -91.37 -43.64
N LEU A 59 -54.49 -90.71 -44.63
CA LEU A 59 -55.58 -91.28 -45.44
C LEU A 59 -55.13 -92.51 -46.22
N GLN A 60 -53.94 -92.48 -46.83
CA GLN A 60 -53.41 -93.63 -47.56
C GLN A 60 -53.13 -94.83 -46.65
N ASN A 61 -52.70 -94.59 -45.40
CA ASN A 61 -52.56 -95.66 -44.42
C ASN A 61 -53.90 -96.29 -44.02
N GLN A 62 -54.99 -95.51 -43.99
CA GLN A 62 -56.35 -96.03 -43.80
C GLN A 62 -56.79 -96.89 -45.00
N VAL A 63 -56.40 -96.52 -46.23
CA VAL A 63 -56.62 -97.37 -47.43
C VAL A 63 -55.85 -98.69 -47.33
N ARG A 64 -54.56 -98.64 -46.98
CA ARG A 64 -53.72 -99.86 -46.84
C ARG A 64 -54.20 -100.81 -45.75
N SER A 65 -54.83 -100.28 -44.70
CA SER A 65 -55.43 -101.08 -43.61
C SER A 65 -56.88 -101.51 -43.90
N GLY A 66 -57.44 -101.12 -45.05
CA GLY A 66 -58.79 -101.50 -45.48
C GLY A 66 -59.92 -100.77 -44.75
N GLN A 67 -59.63 -99.68 -44.03
CA GLN A 67 -60.64 -98.90 -43.30
C GLN A 67 -61.52 -98.06 -44.23
N ILE A 68 -60.94 -97.54 -45.30
CA ILE A 68 -61.61 -96.76 -46.35
C ILE A 68 -61.11 -97.21 -47.72
N THR A 69 -61.90 -96.97 -48.75
CA THR A 69 -61.49 -97.22 -50.15
C THR A 69 -60.55 -96.13 -50.66
N ASP A 70 -59.76 -96.43 -51.69
CA ASP A 70 -58.86 -95.45 -52.33
C ASP A 70 -59.64 -94.22 -52.87
N ALA A 71 -60.86 -94.43 -53.37
CA ALA A 71 -61.76 -93.36 -53.82
C ALA A 71 -62.24 -92.47 -52.66
N GLU A 72 -62.63 -93.05 -51.53
CA GLU A 72 -63.01 -92.29 -50.33
C GLU A 72 -61.83 -91.48 -49.78
N ALA A 73 -60.63 -92.06 -49.75
CA ALA A 73 -59.42 -91.38 -49.29
C ALA A 73 -59.05 -90.19 -50.20
N LYS A 74 -59.12 -90.37 -51.52
CA LYS A 74 -58.92 -89.29 -52.49
C LYS A 74 -59.99 -88.20 -52.35
N GLN A 75 -61.25 -88.58 -52.16
CA GLN A 75 -62.31 -87.59 -51.91
C GLN A 75 -62.04 -86.76 -50.65
N GLN A 76 -61.63 -87.41 -49.55
CA GLN A 76 -61.25 -86.73 -48.31
C GLN A 76 -60.01 -85.84 -48.48
N GLY A 77 -59.00 -86.29 -49.24
CA GLY A 77 -57.80 -85.49 -49.54
C GLY A 77 -58.11 -84.21 -50.31
N ARG A 78 -58.99 -84.28 -51.32
CA ARG A 78 -59.49 -83.09 -52.02
C ARG A 78 -60.30 -82.18 -51.10
N PHE A 79 -61.11 -82.76 -50.21
CA PHE A 79 -61.89 -82.00 -49.23
C PHE A 79 -60.99 -81.23 -48.25
N LEU A 80 -59.89 -81.83 -47.79
CA LEU A 80 -58.90 -81.15 -46.94
C LEU A 80 -58.36 -79.89 -47.60
N ILE A 81 -57.94 -79.99 -48.87
CA ILE A 81 -57.42 -78.84 -49.61
C ILE A 81 -58.50 -77.78 -49.83
N ASN A 82 -59.68 -78.16 -50.32
CA ASN A 82 -60.76 -77.22 -50.60
C ASN A 82 -61.24 -76.44 -49.37
N ASN A 83 -61.07 -76.99 -48.16
CA ASN A 83 -61.49 -76.36 -46.91
C ASN A 83 -60.32 -75.82 -46.07
N THR A 84 -59.07 -75.92 -46.54
CA THR A 84 -57.91 -75.29 -45.88
C THR A 84 -57.61 -73.96 -46.53
N MET A 85 -58.05 -72.88 -45.90
CA MET A 85 -57.74 -71.51 -46.32
C MET A 85 -56.59 -70.96 -45.47
N VAL A 86 -55.46 -70.61 -46.09
CA VAL A 86 -54.28 -70.08 -45.37
C VAL A 86 -54.42 -68.56 -45.18
N SER A 87 -54.84 -67.83 -46.22
CA SER A 87 -55.28 -66.44 -46.16
C SER A 87 -56.23 -66.12 -47.34
N GLU A 88 -56.73 -64.88 -47.44
CA GLU A 88 -57.56 -64.44 -48.58
C GLU A 88 -56.87 -64.61 -49.94
N ARG A 89 -55.53 -64.57 -49.97
CA ARG A 89 -54.72 -64.63 -51.20
C ARG A 89 -53.80 -65.84 -51.25
N ASN A 90 -53.30 -66.34 -50.13
CA ASN A 90 -52.45 -67.53 -50.08
C ASN A 90 -53.32 -68.75 -49.76
N TYR A 91 -53.27 -69.77 -50.61
CA TYR A 91 -54.08 -70.97 -50.43
C TYR A 91 -53.35 -72.19 -50.97
N LEU A 92 -53.79 -73.36 -50.49
CA LEU A 92 -53.30 -74.63 -50.95
C LEU A 92 -54.04 -75.06 -52.22
N LEU A 93 -53.30 -75.70 -53.10
CA LEU A 93 -53.74 -76.19 -54.40
C LEU A 93 -53.34 -77.64 -54.53
N LEU A 94 -54.15 -78.43 -55.22
CA LEU A 94 -53.85 -79.82 -55.48
C LEU A 94 -53.95 -80.09 -56.97
N TYR A 95 -52.86 -80.60 -57.52
CA TYR A 95 -52.77 -80.98 -58.92
C TYR A 95 -52.47 -82.47 -59.02
N HIS A 96 -52.89 -83.10 -60.11
CA HIS A 96 -52.29 -84.34 -60.56
C HIS A 96 -50.95 -83.99 -61.22
N ARG A 97 -49.97 -84.88 -61.15
CA ARG A 97 -48.64 -84.70 -61.77
C ARG A 97 -48.72 -84.35 -63.27
N LEU A 98 -49.73 -84.90 -63.96
CA LEU A 98 -50.06 -84.61 -65.36
C LEU A 98 -50.57 -83.18 -65.62
N GLY A 99 -50.71 -82.33 -64.61
CA GLY A 99 -51.09 -80.91 -64.74
C GLY A 99 -52.57 -80.61 -64.57
N GLN A 100 -53.41 -81.62 -64.37
CA GLN A 100 -54.82 -81.44 -64.07
C GLN A 100 -55.03 -80.96 -62.64
N ILE A 101 -55.81 -79.90 -62.45
CA ILE A 101 -56.19 -79.46 -61.11
C ILE A 101 -57.21 -80.44 -60.50
N LEU A 102 -57.01 -80.79 -59.23
CA LEU A 102 -57.83 -81.75 -58.48
C LEU A 102 -58.58 -81.09 -57.32
N ALA A 103 -58.03 -80.05 -56.72
CA ALA A 103 -58.68 -79.26 -55.67
C ALA A 103 -58.20 -77.80 -55.70
N HIS A 104 -59.14 -76.89 -55.49
CA HIS A 104 -58.90 -75.44 -55.45
C HIS A 104 -59.93 -74.78 -54.50
N PRO A 105 -59.52 -74.13 -53.40
CA PRO A 105 -60.45 -73.61 -52.38
C PRO A 105 -61.48 -72.62 -52.90
N LEU A 106 -61.08 -71.81 -53.89
CA LEU A 106 -61.92 -70.77 -54.51
C LEU A 106 -62.59 -71.19 -55.83
N ARG A 107 -62.47 -72.45 -56.29
CA ARG A 107 -63.00 -72.88 -57.60
C ARG A 107 -63.61 -74.28 -57.53
N GLY A 108 -64.80 -74.45 -58.09
CA GLY A 108 -65.37 -75.78 -58.34
C GLY A 108 -64.55 -76.52 -59.40
N VAL A 109 -63.97 -77.66 -59.02
CA VAL A 109 -63.19 -78.55 -59.90
C VAL A 109 -63.89 -79.90 -59.95
N ASP A 110 -63.86 -80.57 -61.11
CA ASP A 110 -64.41 -81.92 -61.24
C ASP A 110 -63.70 -82.88 -60.27
N SER A 111 -64.48 -83.48 -59.38
CA SER A 111 -63.99 -84.21 -58.21
C SER A 111 -63.95 -85.72 -58.42
N ALA A 112 -64.30 -86.22 -59.61
CA ALA A 112 -64.39 -87.64 -59.95
C ALA A 112 -63.18 -88.18 -60.74
N LEU A 113 -62.01 -87.52 -60.66
CA LEU A 113 -60.78 -87.89 -61.35
C LEU A 113 -59.86 -88.73 -60.46
N ASP A 114 -60.24 -89.98 -60.22
CA ASP A 114 -59.51 -90.87 -59.28
C ASP A 114 -58.49 -91.79 -59.96
N THR A 115 -58.53 -91.93 -61.29
CA THR A 115 -57.60 -92.74 -62.08
C THR A 115 -56.84 -91.90 -63.11
N GLU A 116 -55.62 -92.31 -63.44
CA GLU A 116 -54.80 -91.62 -64.44
C GLU A 116 -55.49 -91.55 -65.82
N ALA A 117 -56.26 -92.58 -66.20
CA ALA A 117 -57.05 -92.58 -67.43
C ALA A 117 -58.15 -91.49 -67.43
N GLN A 118 -58.85 -91.30 -66.31
CA GLN A 118 -59.81 -90.20 -66.16
C GLN A 118 -59.11 -88.84 -66.24
N VAL A 119 -57.93 -88.71 -65.62
CA VAL A 119 -57.13 -87.48 -65.69
C VAL A 119 -56.68 -87.19 -67.12
N ARG A 120 -56.14 -88.17 -67.86
CA ARG A 120 -55.75 -87.98 -69.27
C ARG A 120 -56.94 -87.59 -70.15
N ASN A 121 -58.10 -88.23 -69.95
CA ASN A 121 -59.31 -87.89 -70.68
C ASN A 121 -59.80 -86.46 -70.36
N ALA A 122 -59.74 -86.04 -69.10
CA ALA A 122 -60.11 -84.70 -68.69
C ALA A 122 -59.18 -83.63 -69.30
N ILE A 123 -57.87 -83.90 -69.34
CA ILE A 123 -56.88 -83.05 -70.01
C ILE A 123 -57.16 -82.95 -71.51
N GLN A 124 -57.41 -84.09 -72.17
CA GLN A 124 -57.67 -84.11 -73.62
C GLN A 124 -59.01 -83.44 -73.99
N ALA A 125 -60.03 -83.54 -73.14
CA ALA A 125 -61.30 -82.81 -73.30
C ALA A 125 -61.15 -81.30 -73.07
N ALA A 126 -60.20 -80.87 -72.24
CA ALA A 126 -59.89 -79.46 -72.02
C ALA A 126 -59.05 -78.84 -73.15
N ALA A 127 -58.32 -79.66 -73.93
CA ALA A 127 -57.42 -79.20 -74.99
C ALA A 127 -58.14 -78.72 -76.27
N THR A 128 -59.35 -79.18 -76.56
CA THR A 128 -59.98 -79.03 -77.89
C THR A 128 -60.56 -77.64 -78.25
N THR A 129 -60.23 -76.57 -77.51
CA THR A 129 -60.95 -75.28 -77.65
C THR A 129 -60.14 -73.96 -77.52
N PRO A 130 -58.91 -73.89 -76.96
CA PRO A 130 -58.18 -72.61 -76.81
C PRO A 130 -57.15 -72.23 -77.91
N GLU A 131 -56.62 -73.21 -78.66
CA GLU A 131 -55.37 -73.08 -79.47
C GLU A 131 -55.35 -71.88 -80.43
N GLN A 132 -56.46 -71.57 -81.12
CA GLN A 132 -56.49 -70.45 -82.09
C GLN A 132 -56.54 -69.03 -81.47
N ARG A 133 -56.80 -68.87 -80.17
CA ARG A 133 -56.98 -67.55 -79.52
C ARG A 133 -55.72 -67.02 -78.84
N MET A 134 -54.72 -67.86 -78.64
CA MET A 134 -53.54 -67.56 -77.81
C MET A 134 -52.43 -66.89 -78.63
N GLU A 135 -52.17 -67.35 -79.86
CA GLU A 135 -51.19 -66.71 -80.77
C GLU A 135 -51.53 -65.24 -81.09
N ALA A 136 -52.82 -64.91 -81.24
CA ALA A 136 -53.25 -63.57 -81.65
C ALA A 136 -53.00 -62.46 -80.61
N ASN A 137 -52.85 -62.82 -79.33
CA ASN A 137 -52.71 -61.87 -78.22
C ASN A 137 -51.30 -61.84 -77.61
N GLY A 138 -50.32 -62.48 -78.27
CA GLY A 138 -48.92 -62.46 -77.82
C GLY A 138 -48.66 -63.27 -76.54
N TYR A 139 -49.48 -64.28 -76.25
CA TYR A 139 -49.26 -65.21 -75.14
C TYR A 139 -48.57 -66.49 -75.62
N ARG A 140 -47.84 -67.17 -74.72
CA ARG A 140 -47.23 -68.49 -75.00
C ARG A 140 -48.30 -69.57 -75.18
N ASP A 141 -48.22 -70.33 -76.29
CA ASP A 141 -49.07 -71.49 -76.60
C ASP A 141 -48.21 -72.74 -76.89
N PRO A 142 -48.46 -73.89 -76.23
CA PRO A 142 -49.34 -74.07 -75.08
C PRO A 142 -48.86 -73.27 -73.86
N THR A 143 -49.82 -72.72 -73.10
CA THR A 143 -49.54 -72.11 -71.78
C THR A 143 -48.98 -73.18 -70.87
N PRO A 144 -47.85 -72.93 -70.18
CA PRO A 144 -47.25 -73.94 -69.34
C PRO A 144 -48.18 -74.29 -68.19
N MET A 145 -48.30 -75.58 -67.90
CA MET A 145 -49.05 -76.05 -66.76
C MET A 145 -48.29 -75.75 -65.46
N MET A 146 -49.01 -75.62 -64.35
CA MET A 146 -48.40 -75.39 -63.04
C MET A 146 -47.35 -76.47 -62.70
N THR A 147 -47.63 -77.73 -63.05
CA THR A 147 -46.70 -78.84 -62.83
C THR A 147 -45.48 -78.76 -63.74
N GLU A 148 -45.59 -78.23 -64.96
CA GLU A 148 -44.42 -78.00 -65.85
C GLU A 148 -43.51 -76.90 -65.30
N ILE A 149 -44.10 -75.83 -64.75
CA ILE A 149 -43.37 -74.77 -64.04
C ILE A 149 -42.64 -75.35 -62.85
N ILE A 150 -43.32 -76.13 -61.99
CA ILE A 150 -42.70 -76.76 -60.83
C ILE A 150 -41.57 -77.71 -61.26
N HIS A 151 -41.81 -78.53 -62.27
CA HIS A 151 -40.82 -79.46 -62.82
C HIS A 151 -39.58 -78.72 -63.34
N ARG A 152 -39.72 -77.53 -63.92
CA ARG A 152 -38.58 -76.71 -64.37
C ARG A 152 -37.64 -76.32 -63.22
N TYR A 153 -38.18 -76.09 -62.02
CA TYR A 153 -37.38 -75.72 -60.84
C TYR A 153 -36.90 -76.92 -60.01
N THR A 154 -37.67 -78.00 -59.99
CA THR A 154 -37.50 -79.10 -59.03
C THR A 154 -37.17 -80.44 -59.68
N GLY A 155 -37.21 -80.55 -61.01
CA GLY A 155 -37.03 -81.82 -61.71
C GLY A 155 -38.18 -82.80 -61.45
N ASP A 156 -37.89 -84.10 -61.55
CA ASP A 156 -38.87 -85.18 -61.40
C ASP A 156 -39.42 -85.35 -59.97
N ASP A 157 -38.82 -84.66 -58.99
CA ASP A 157 -39.21 -84.75 -57.57
C ASP A 157 -40.45 -83.91 -57.24
N TYR A 158 -40.79 -82.92 -58.09
CA TYR A 158 -41.91 -81.97 -57.89
C TYR A 158 -41.95 -81.32 -56.48
N THR A 159 -40.81 -81.28 -55.80
CA THR A 159 -40.68 -80.86 -54.41
C THR A 159 -39.68 -79.72 -54.31
N GLY A 160 -40.14 -78.54 -53.91
CA GLY A 160 -39.31 -77.34 -53.84
C GLY A 160 -40.05 -76.06 -54.19
N PHE A 161 -39.31 -74.95 -54.19
CA PHE A 161 -39.84 -73.66 -54.60
C PHE A 161 -39.80 -73.49 -56.11
N ALA A 162 -40.87 -72.96 -56.68
CA ALA A 162 -40.93 -72.52 -58.06
C ALA A 162 -41.50 -71.10 -58.12
N GLU A 163 -41.06 -70.34 -59.12
CA GLU A 163 -41.56 -68.99 -59.35
C GLU A 163 -42.22 -68.92 -60.71
N TYR A 164 -43.28 -68.13 -60.78
CA TYR A 164 -44.03 -67.95 -62.02
C TYR A 164 -44.71 -66.60 -62.04
N LEU A 165 -45.02 -66.16 -63.24
CA LEU A 165 -45.83 -64.99 -63.48
C LEU A 165 -47.29 -65.42 -63.62
N TYR A 166 -48.15 -64.76 -62.86
CA TYR A 166 -49.58 -65.03 -62.79
C TYR A 166 -50.36 -63.83 -63.30
N TYR A 167 -51.17 -64.01 -64.33
CA TYR A 167 -52.09 -62.98 -64.79
C TYR A 167 -53.52 -63.54 -64.90
N PRO A 168 -54.48 -63.01 -64.12
CA PRO A 168 -55.89 -63.36 -64.27
C PRO A 168 -56.47 -62.55 -65.44
N GLU A 169 -56.72 -63.18 -66.59
CA GLU A 169 -57.29 -62.51 -67.77
C GLU A 169 -58.82 -62.43 -67.65
N PRO A 170 -59.41 -61.23 -67.44
CA PRO A 170 -60.84 -61.10 -67.24
C PRO A 170 -61.66 -61.45 -68.49
N MET A 171 -61.09 -61.23 -69.68
CA MET A 171 -61.81 -61.36 -70.95
C MET A 171 -62.17 -62.80 -71.31
N PHE A 172 -61.31 -63.76 -70.96
CA PHE A 172 -61.50 -65.17 -71.36
C PHE A 172 -61.90 -66.08 -70.21
N GLY A 173 -61.93 -65.58 -68.97
CA GLY A 173 -62.33 -66.37 -67.80
C GLY A 173 -61.32 -67.45 -67.40
N TYR A 174 -60.11 -67.43 -67.97
CA TYR A 174 -59.00 -68.34 -67.65
C TYR A 174 -57.78 -67.55 -67.12
N ARG A 175 -56.93 -68.22 -66.35
CA ARG A 175 -55.74 -67.64 -65.72
C ARG A 175 -54.51 -68.07 -66.50
N PHE A 176 -53.63 -67.13 -66.82
CA PHE A 176 -52.36 -67.43 -67.46
C PHE A 176 -51.26 -67.61 -66.42
N LEU A 177 -50.55 -68.71 -66.55
CA LEU A 177 -49.31 -68.97 -65.86
C LEU A 177 -48.20 -68.93 -66.90
N THR A 178 -47.12 -68.22 -66.63
CA THR A 178 -45.93 -68.31 -67.48
C THR A 178 -44.66 -68.26 -66.64
N TYR A 179 -43.54 -68.55 -67.27
CA TYR A 179 -42.23 -68.49 -66.64
C TYR A 179 -41.81 -67.05 -66.33
N THR A 180 -41.00 -66.88 -65.29
CA THR A 180 -40.50 -65.55 -64.87
C THR A 180 -39.62 -64.87 -65.91
N ASP A 181 -39.06 -65.64 -66.84
CA ASP A 181 -38.19 -65.18 -67.92
C ASP A 181 -38.88 -65.16 -69.29
N ASP A 182 -40.22 -65.35 -69.34
CA ASP A 182 -40.95 -65.33 -70.60
C ASP A 182 -41.05 -63.89 -71.15
N PRO A 183 -40.45 -63.57 -72.32
CA PRO A 183 -40.55 -62.25 -72.93
C PRO A 183 -41.98 -61.90 -73.37
N LEU A 184 -42.88 -62.89 -73.45
CA LEU A 184 -44.30 -62.72 -73.78
C LEU A 184 -45.20 -62.61 -72.54
N ALA A 185 -44.62 -62.53 -71.33
CA ALA A 185 -45.41 -62.34 -70.12
C ALA A 185 -46.19 -61.01 -70.15
N HIS A 186 -47.44 -61.04 -69.68
CA HIS A 186 -48.27 -59.85 -69.61
C HIS A 186 -47.61 -58.80 -68.67
N PRO A 187 -47.59 -57.50 -69.02
CA PRO A 187 -46.95 -56.47 -68.19
C PRO A 187 -47.53 -56.33 -66.78
N GLN A 188 -48.78 -56.76 -66.59
CA GLN A 188 -49.48 -56.76 -65.29
C GLN A 188 -49.46 -58.13 -64.61
N ALA A 189 -48.65 -59.08 -65.09
CA ALA A 189 -48.50 -60.36 -64.42
C ALA A 189 -47.81 -60.17 -63.07
N GLU A 190 -48.36 -60.79 -62.03
CA GLU A 190 -47.81 -60.76 -60.69
C GLU A 190 -46.78 -61.88 -60.53
N LEU A 191 -45.61 -61.55 -59.97
CA LEU A 191 -44.63 -62.58 -59.58
C LEU A 191 -45.16 -63.34 -58.37
N LYS A 192 -45.29 -64.65 -58.54
CA LYS A 192 -45.70 -65.56 -57.49
C LYS A 192 -44.64 -66.61 -57.25
N THR A 193 -44.46 -66.93 -55.98
CA THR A 193 -43.59 -68.01 -55.54
C THR A 193 -44.50 -69.09 -54.95
N VAL A 194 -44.31 -70.34 -55.36
CA VAL A 194 -44.99 -71.49 -54.77
C VAL A 194 -43.99 -72.43 -54.14
N TYR A 195 -44.39 -73.10 -53.08
CA TYR A 195 -43.75 -74.34 -52.66
C TYR A 195 -44.63 -75.51 -53.07
N ALA A 196 -44.02 -76.52 -53.69
CA ALA A 196 -44.70 -77.74 -54.09
C ALA A 196 -44.08 -78.96 -53.43
N GLU A 197 -44.87 -80.02 -53.26
CA GLU A 197 -44.41 -81.33 -52.80
C GLU A 197 -45.23 -82.44 -53.47
N LEU A 198 -44.55 -83.49 -53.95
CA LEU A 198 -45.18 -84.66 -54.55
C LEU A 198 -45.64 -85.66 -53.50
N PHE A 199 -46.91 -86.03 -53.56
CA PHE A 199 -47.47 -87.20 -52.92
C PHE A 199 -47.52 -88.35 -53.93
N GLU A 200 -46.42 -89.09 -54.04
CA GLU A 200 -46.23 -90.21 -54.99
C GLU A 200 -47.39 -91.21 -55.04
N PRO A 201 -47.98 -91.66 -53.91
CA PRO A 201 -49.07 -92.63 -53.90
C PRO A 201 -50.19 -92.44 -54.91
N TRP A 202 -50.53 -91.19 -55.19
CA TRP A 202 -51.65 -90.81 -56.04
C TRP A 202 -51.20 -89.89 -57.18
N ASP A 203 -49.89 -89.70 -57.36
CA ASP A 203 -49.32 -88.72 -58.28
C ASP A 203 -49.90 -87.31 -58.06
N TRP A 204 -50.09 -86.91 -56.80
CA TRP A 204 -50.65 -85.60 -56.45
C TRP A 204 -49.56 -84.61 -56.08
N VAL A 205 -49.59 -83.42 -56.65
CA VAL A 205 -48.70 -82.31 -56.32
C VAL A 205 -49.47 -81.33 -55.45
N ILE A 206 -49.06 -81.21 -54.19
CA ILE A 206 -49.59 -80.23 -53.23
C ILE A 206 -48.80 -78.95 -53.42
N ILE A 207 -49.49 -77.81 -53.51
CA ILE A 207 -48.86 -76.53 -53.82
C ILE A 207 -49.38 -75.47 -52.85
N HIS A 208 -48.50 -74.67 -52.27
CA HIS A 208 -48.86 -73.48 -51.51
C HIS A 208 -48.31 -72.23 -52.20
N GLY A 209 -49.20 -71.28 -52.52
CA GLY A 209 -48.82 -70.02 -53.18
C GLY A 209 -48.54 -68.90 -52.20
N LEU A 210 -47.47 -68.14 -52.46
CA LEU A 210 -47.06 -66.92 -51.78
C LEU A 210 -47.06 -65.73 -52.75
N TYR A 211 -47.64 -64.61 -52.31
CA TYR A 211 -47.58 -63.33 -53.02
C TYR A 211 -46.38 -62.52 -52.54
N VAL A 212 -45.43 -62.22 -53.44
CA VAL A 212 -44.20 -61.48 -53.12
C VAL A 212 -44.50 -60.05 -52.65
N ASP A 213 -45.57 -59.43 -53.15
CA ASP A 213 -45.95 -58.07 -52.78
C ASP A 213 -46.43 -57.94 -51.34
N ASP A 214 -47.17 -58.95 -50.83
CA ASP A 214 -47.66 -58.97 -49.44
C ASP A 214 -46.49 -59.13 -48.45
N VAL A 215 -45.43 -59.82 -48.88
CA VAL A 215 -44.18 -59.98 -48.12
C VAL A 215 -43.42 -58.65 -48.04
N ASN A 216 -43.29 -57.96 -49.17
CA ASN A 216 -42.63 -56.66 -49.23
C ASN A 216 -43.37 -55.61 -48.39
N ALA A 217 -44.70 -55.59 -48.45
CA ALA A 217 -45.51 -54.63 -47.70
C ALA A 217 -45.29 -54.75 -46.17
N GLN A 218 -45.26 -55.97 -45.64
CA GLN A 218 -45.01 -56.21 -44.21
C GLN A 218 -43.59 -55.80 -43.79
N PHE A 219 -42.58 -56.12 -44.61
CA PHE A 219 -41.20 -55.70 -44.36
C PHE A 219 -41.06 -54.17 -44.35
N PHE A 220 -41.65 -53.47 -45.32
CA PHE A 220 -41.57 -52.00 -45.40
C PHE A 220 -42.26 -51.30 -44.24
N GLN A 221 -43.37 -51.84 -43.71
CA GLN A 221 -44.01 -51.30 -42.51
C GLN A 221 -43.08 -51.41 -41.28
N TRP A 222 -42.52 -52.61 -41.04
CA TRP A 222 -41.56 -52.83 -39.95
C TRP A 222 -40.31 -51.94 -40.09
N ALA A 223 -39.79 -51.80 -41.30
CA ALA A 223 -38.61 -50.97 -41.59
C ALA A 223 -38.87 -49.48 -41.32
N ARG A 224 -40.05 -48.96 -41.68
CA ARG A 224 -40.45 -47.57 -41.41
C ARG A 224 -40.51 -47.28 -39.91
N ASP A 225 -41.17 -48.15 -39.14
CA ASP A 225 -41.38 -47.93 -37.71
C ASP A 225 -40.04 -48.00 -36.96
N SER A 226 -39.16 -48.93 -37.35
CA SER A 226 -37.79 -49.01 -36.83
C SER A 226 -36.95 -47.77 -37.17
N ALA A 227 -37.08 -47.24 -38.39
CA ALA A 227 -36.37 -46.02 -38.81
C ALA A 227 -36.80 -44.79 -37.98
N LEU A 228 -38.09 -44.66 -37.66
CA LEU A 228 -38.58 -43.56 -36.81
C LEU A 228 -37.97 -43.60 -35.40
N ILE A 229 -37.87 -44.79 -34.80
CA ILE A 229 -37.25 -44.96 -33.47
C ILE A 229 -35.77 -44.56 -33.51
N ILE A 230 -35.04 -44.98 -34.54
CA ILE A 230 -33.62 -44.62 -34.71
C ILE A 230 -33.46 -43.10 -34.83
N VAL A 231 -34.30 -42.43 -35.63
CA VAL A 231 -34.26 -40.96 -35.78
C VAL A 231 -34.51 -40.27 -34.43
N LEU A 232 -35.48 -40.73 -33.65
CA LEU A 232 -35.76 -40.19 -32.32
C LEU A 232 -34.57 -40.35 -31.35
N ILE A 233 -33.91 -41.52 -31.36
CA ILE A 233 -32.71 -41.77 -30.54
C ILE A 233 -31.57 -40.83 -30.97
N LEU A 234 -31.32 -40.68 -32.28
CA LEU A 234 -30.28 -39.78 -32.81
C LEU A 234 -30.55 -38.32 -32.42
N LEU A 235 -31.81 -37.87 -32.47
CA LEU A 235 -32.22 -36.53 -32.03
C LEU A 235 -31.99 -36.34 -30.53
N ALA A 236 -32.38 -37.30 -29.69
CA ALA A 236 -32.19 -37.25 -28.25
C ALA A 236 -30.70 -37.18 -27.88
N LEU A 237 -29.85 -38.00 -28.51
CA LEU A 237 -28.39 -37.98 -28.32
C LEU A 237 -27.77 -36.66 -28.75
N SER A 238 -28.23 -36.10 -29.89
CA SER A 238 -27.76 -34.81 -30.39
C SER A 238 -28.12 -33.66 -29.45
N ALA A 239 -29.36 -33.66 -28.92
CA ALA A 239 -29.80 -32.67 -27.94
C ALA A 239 -29.00 -32.78 -26.63
N ALA A 240 -28.85 -33.99 -26.08
CA ALA A 240 -28.08 -34.22 -24.86
C ALA A 240 -26.64 -33.73 -24.98
N ALA A 241 -25.99 -34.01 -26.12
CA ALA A 241 -24.63 -33.55 -26.36
C ALA A 241 -24.52 -32.04 -26.56
N TYR A 242 -25.52 -31.40 -27.17
CA TYR A 242 -25.58 -29.94 -27.28
C TYR A 242 -25.68 -29.30 -25.89
N TYR A 243 -26.56 -29.80 -25.02
CA TYR A 243 -26.69 -29.30 -23.64
C TYR A 243 -25.41 -29.49 -22.84
N LEU A 244 -24.78 -30.67 -22.91
CA LEU A 244 -23.53 -30.97 -22.21
C LEU A 244 -22.36 -30.10 -22.73
N SER A 245 -22.26 -29.91 -24.05
CA SER A 245 -21.24 -29.01 -24.60
C SER A 245 -21.47 -27.58 -24.12
N ARG A 246 -22.73 -27.12 -24.11
CA ARG A 246 -23.05 -25.75 -23.70
C ARG A 246 -22.82 -25.51 -22.21
N SER A 247 -23.16 -26.47 -21.35
CA SER A 247 -22.94 -26.37 -19.89
C SER A 247 -21.46 -26.32 -19.53
N ILE A 248 -20.58 -26.94 -20.33
CA ILE A 248 -19.13 -26.92 -20.10
C ILE A 248 -18.48 -25.70 -20.73
N THR A 249 -18.77 -25.40 -22.00
CA THR A 249 -17.99 -24.39 -22.73
C THR A 249 -18.38 -22.97 -22.35
N LEU A 250 -19.65 -22.70 -22.00
CA LEU A 250 -20.09 -21.35 -21.65
C LEU A 250 -19.42 -20.82 -20.36
N PRO A 251 -19.40 -21.54 -19.21
CA PRO A 251 -18.70 -21.07 -18.01
C PRO A 251 -17.20 -20.90 -18.21
N LEU A 252 -16.55 -21.83 -18.94
CA LEU A 252 -15.11 -21.74 -19.23
C LEU A 252 -14.77 -20.52 -20.09
N THR A 253 -15.59 -20.20 -21.09
CA THR A 253 -15.36 -19.03 -21.95
C THR A 253 -15.59 -17.72 -21.19
N LYS A 254 -16.60 -17.67 -20.29
CA LYS A 254 -16.81 -16.53 -19.38
C LYS A 254 -15.62 -16.34 -18.42
N ALA A 255 -15.13 -17.42 -17.82
CA ALA A 255 -13.97 -17.41 -16.92
C ALA A 255 -12.71 -16.92 -17.64
N GLU A 256 -12.44 -17.42 -18.85
CA GLU A 256 -11.34 -16.97 -19.69
C GLU A 256 -11.47 -15.47 -20.01
N ALA A 257 -12.65 -15.02 -20.45
CA ALA A 257 -12.87 -13.61 -20.80
C ALA A 257 -12.65 -12.68 -19.59
N TYR A 258 -13.10 -13.07 -18.40
CA TYR A 258 -12.88 -12.28 -17.18
C TYR A 258 -11.41 -12.29 -16.74
N MET A 259 -10.72 -13.43 -16.82
CA MET A 259 -9.29 -13.48 -16.56
C MET A 259 -8.50 -12.62 -17.57
N GLN A 260 -8.89 -12.61 -18.84
CA GLN A 260 -8.27 -11.76 -19.86
C GLN A 260 -8.53 -10.27 -19.59
N ASP A 261 -9.74 -9.88 -19.15
CA ASP A 261 -10.02 -8.49 -18.79
C ASP A 261 -9.21 -8.05 -17.55
N ILE A 262 -9.00 -8.94 -16.58
CA ILE A 262 -8.13 -8.65 -15.43
C ILE A 262 -6.66 -8.52 -15.85
N ALA A 263 -6.18 -9.37 -16.77
CA ALA A 263 -4.77 -9.42 -17.16
C ALA A 263 -4.37 -8.37 -18.21
N LYS A 264 -5.28 -7.98 -19.10
CA LYS A 264 -4.99 -7.12 -20.27
C LYS A 264 -5.99 -5.98 -20.46
N GLY A 265 -7.17 -6.08 -19.86
CA GLY A 265 -8.28 -5.17 -20.07
C GLY A 265 -8.40 -4.13 -18.96
N SER A 266 -9.64 -3.83 -18.58
CA SER A 266 -9.97 -2.76 -17.63
C SER A 266 -9.80 -3.16 -16.15
N GLY A 267 -9.28 -4.36 -15.87
CA GLY A 267 -9.08 -4.79 -14.49
C GLY A 267 -10.40 -4.86 -13.72
N ASP A 268 -11.51 -5.29 -14.34
CA ASP A 268 -12.83 -5.23 -13.71
C ASP A 268 -13.01 -6.34 -12.65
N LEU A 269 -12.61 -6.03 -11.41
CA LEU A 269 -12.72 -6.91 -10.25
C LEU A 269 -14.15 -6.96 -9.68
N SER A 270 -15.12 -6.28 -10.30
CA SER A 270 -16.54 -6.36 -9.89
C SER A 270 -17.26 -7.60 -10.43
N ARG A 271 -16.72 -8.24 -11.47
CA ARG A 271 -17.37 -9.36 -12.14
C ARG A 271 -17.28 -10.65 -11.34
N ARG A 272 -18.31 -11.49 -11.44
CA ARG A 272 -18.41 -12.78 -10.74
C ARG A 272 -18.85 -13.87 -11.71
N LEU A 273 -18.32 -15.07 -11.52
CA LEU A 273 -18.81 -16.28 -12.20
C LEU A 273 -19.99 -16.87 -11.43
N GLU A 274 -20.84 -17.63 -12.14
CA GLU A 274 -21.98 -18.31 -11.53
C GLU A 274 -21.49 -19.43 -10.60
N GLU A 275 -22.07 -19.51 -9.39
CA GLU A 275 -21.72 -20.51 -8.36
C GLU A 275 -22.84 -21.54 -8.15
N HIS A 276 -23.89 -21.50 -8.96
CA HIS A 276 -25.02 -22.43 -8.81
C HIS A 276 -24.61 -23.83 -9.28
N GLY A 277 -24.67 -24.81 -8.39
CA GLY A 277 -24.40 -26.22 -8.69
C GLY A 277 -23.38 -26.84 -7.74
N THR A 278 -23.12 -28.13 -7.94
CA THR A 278 -22.20 -28.94 -7.11
C THR A 278 -21.09 -29.59 -7.94
N ASP A 279 -21.00 -29.23 -9.22
CA ASP A 279 -20.00 -29.75 -10.14
C ASP A 279 -18.66 -28.99 -10.08
N GLU A 280 -17.69 -29.47 -10.83
CA GLU A 280 -16.34 -28.89 -10.90
C GLU A 280 -16.33 -27.45 -11.44
N LEU A 281 -17.30 -27.09 -12.28
CA LEU A 281 -17.40 -25.75 -12.88
C LEU A 281 -17.96 -24.75 -11.88
N SER A 282 -18.98 -25.13 -11.09
CA SER A 282 -19.48 -24.31 -9.98
C SER A 282 -18.38 -24.06 -8.94
N ARG A 283 -17.57 -25.08 -8.61
CA ARG A 283 -16.42 -24.95 -7.70
C ARG A 283 -15.31 -24.05 -8.26
N LEU A 284 -15.06 -24.11 -9.56
CA LEU A 284 -14.14 -23.19 -10.25
C LEU A 284 -14.66 -21.75 -10.17
N GLY A 285 -15.95 -21.53 -10.41
CA GLY A 285 -16.61 -20.24 -10.27
C GLY A 285 -16.44 -19.64 -8.87
N GLY A 286 -16.72 -20.42 -7.83
CA GLY A 286 -16.53 -20.00 -6.44
C GLY A 286 -15.07 -19.67 -6.11
N SER A 287 -14.12 -20.52 -6.55
CA SER A 287 -12.69 -20.27 -6.32
C SER A 287 -12.20 -19.01 -7.03
N PHE A 288 -12.67 -18.75 -8.26
CA PHE A 288 -12.41 -17.53 -9.00
C PHE A 288 -12.97 -16.30 -8.27
N ASN A 289 -14.21 -16.37 -7.78
CA ASN A 289 -14.85 -15.26 -7.06
C ASN A 289 -14.13 -14.93 -5.73
N ILE A 290 -13.64 -15.94 -5.01
CA ILE A 290 -12.79 -15.76 -3.83
C ILE A 290 -11.48 -15.05 -4.22
N PHE A 291 -10.80 -15.51 -5.29
CA PHE A 291 -9.56 -14.91 -5.78
C PHE A 291 -9.76 -13.43 -6.15
N VAL A 292 -10.78 -13.12 -6.94
CA VAL A 292 -11.10 -11.75 -7.36
C VAL A 292 -11.47 -10.87 -6.15
N SER A 293 -12.22 -11.41 -5.18
CA SER A 293 -12.57 -10.67 -3.97
C SER A 293 -11.33 -10.35 -3.12
N LYS A 294 -10.42 -11.31 -2.95
CA LYS A 294 -9.16 -11.10 -2.23
C LYS A 294 -8.28 -10.06 -2.93
N LEU A 295 -8.20 -10.11 -4.27
CA LEU A 295 -7.46 -9.12 -5.05
C LEU A 295 -8.09 -7.72 -4.91
N ALA A 296 -9.42 -7.61 -5.01
CA ALA A 296 -10.14 -6.35 -4.82
C ALA A 296 -9.91 -5.75 -3.42
N ASP A 297 -9.88 -6.58 -2.37
CA ASP A 297 -9.59 -6.12 -1.01
C ASP A 297 -8.14 -5.64 -0.85
N ILE A 298 -7.16 -6.32 -1.47
CA ILE A 298 -5.76 -5.85 -1.49
C ILE A 298 -5.67 -4.50 -2.19
N ILE A 299 -6.29 -4.34 -3.36
CA ILE A 299 -6.31 -3.08 -4.12
C ILE A 299 -6.96 -1.95 -3.30
N ARG A 300 -8.09 -2.21 -2.61
CA ARG A 300 -8.71 -1.24 -1.69
C ARG A 300 -7.76 -0.84 -0.56
N GLN A 301 -7.10 -1.82 0.06
CA GLN A 301 -6.18 -1.55 1.15
C GLN A 301 -4.97 -0.73 0.69
N VAL A 302 -4.48 -0.98 -0.53
CA VAL A 302 -3.43 -0.17 -1.16
C VAL A 302 -3.93 1.26 -1.41
N LEU A 303 -5.14 1.46 -1.93
CA LEU A 303 -5.71 2.81 -2.13
C LEU A 303 -5.83 3.59 -0.82
N VAL A 304 -6.38 2.97 0.23
CA VAL A 304 -6.49 3.59 1.57
C VAL A 304 -5.11 3.93 2.11
N THR A 305 -4.17 2.99 2.04
CA THR A 305 -2.79 3.19 2.52
C THR A 305 -2.09 4.30 1.72
N ASN A 306 -2.26 4.34 0.40
CA ASN A 306 -1.67 5.37 -0.46
C ASN A 306 -2.23 6.76 -0.13
N SER A 307 -3.55 6.85 0.12
CA SER A 307 -4.20 8.09 0.56
C SER A 307 -3.67 8.57 1.92
N ASP A 308 -3.54 7.66 2.89
CA ASP A 308 -2.97 7.97 4.20
C ASP A 308 -1.51 8.44 4.10
N VAL A 309 -0.69 7.78 3.28
CA VAL A 309 0.72 8.16 3.07
C VAL A 309 0.80 9.50 2.34
N THR A 310 -0.09 9.79 1.38
CA THR A 310 -0.18 11.09 0.72
C THR A 310 -0.51 12.20 1.71
N GLY A 311 -1.48 11.98 2.61
CA GLY A 311 -1.80 12.93 3.68
C GLY A 311 -0.62 13.18 4.63
N LYS A 312 0.11 12.12 5.00
CA LYS A 312 1.34 12.24 5.81
C LYS A 312 2.48 12.94 5.06
N SER A 313 2.59 12.73 3.74
CA SER A 313 3.57 13.40 2.88
C SER A 313 3.33 14.92 2.89
N ALA A 314 2.07 15.37 2.76
CA ALA A 314 1.71 16.79 2.85
C ALA A 314 2.09 17.40 4.22
N GLN A 315 1.80 16.70 5.32
CA GLN A 315 2.22 17.12 6.67
C GLN A 315 3.74 17.19 6.81
N PHE A 316 4.46 16.24 6.20
CA PHE A 316 5.92 16.23 6.17
C PHE A 316 6.48 17.44 5.42
N SER A 317 5.86 17.84 4.31
CA SER A 317 6.17 19.08 3.57
C SER A 317 6.09 20.33 4.44
N GLU A 318 4.98 20.47 5.18
CA GLU A 318 4.77 21.61 6.07
C GLU A 318 5.81 21.63 7.19
N MET A 319 6.11 20.47 7.78
CA MET A 319 7.13 20.34 8.81
C MET A 319 8.53 20.70 8.28
N ILE A 320 8.87 20.28 7.06
CA ILE A 320 10.13 20.64 6.38
C ILE A 320 10.22 22.16 6.21
N GLN A 321 9.16 22.83 5.72
CA GLN A 321 9.15 24.29 5.55
C GLN A 321 9.27 25.04 6.88
N ARG A 322 8.52 24.62 7.91
CA ARG A 322 8.60 25.22 9.24
C ARG A 322 9.99 25.08 9.86
N THR A 323 10.62 23.92 9.67
CA THR A 323 11.98 23.67 10.16
C THR A 323 12.99 24.57 9.46
N ALA A 324 12.86 24.75 8.13
CA ALA A 324 13.71 25.68 7.38
C ALA A 324 13.58 27.12 7.88
N GLY A 325 12.36 27.59 8.10
CA GLY A 325 12.12 28.93 8.64
C GLY A 325 12.75 29.12 10.03
N ARG A 326 12.60 28.12 10.92
CA ARG A 326 13.23 28.14 12.25
C ARG A 326 14.76 28.14 12.18
N SER A 327 15.35 27.32 11.31
CA SER A 327 16.81 27.29 11.12
C SER A 327 17.34 28.63 10.60
N ALA A 328 16.62 29.29 9.70
CA ALA A 328 16.99 30.61 9.19
C ALA A 328 16.95 31.68 10.29
N SER A 329 15.88 31.73 11.09
CA SER A 329 15.79 32.65 12.24
C SER A 329 16.87 32.36 13.29
N GLN A 330 17.16 31.09 13.57
CA GLN A 330 18.22 30.71 14.50
C GLN A 330 19.60 31.17 13.99
N LEU A 331 19.85 31.09 12.68
CA LEU A 331 21.10 31.59 12.10
C LEU A 331 21.25 33.10 12.31
N GLU A 332 20.19 33.87 12.03
CA GLU A 332 20.15 35.33 12.24
C GLU A 332 20.38 35.71 13.72
N GLU A 333 19.67 35.05 14.65
CA GLU A 333 19.85 35.26 16.09
C GLU A 333 21.28 34.91 16.54
N THR A 334 21.89 33.88 15.94
CA THR A 334 23.26 33.48 16.26
C THR A 334 24.31 34.46 15.72
N GLU A 335 24.08 35.02 14.52
CA GLU A 335 24.93 36.07 13.95
C GLU A 335 24.85 37.35 14.80
N LEU A 336 23.65 37.73 15.27
CA LEU A 336 23.48 38.83 16.21
C LEU A 336 24.22 38.57 17.52
N LEU A 337 24.09 37.36 18.09
CA LEU A 337 24.80 36.96 19.31
C LEU A 337 26.33 37.06 19.12
N ALA A 338 26.86 36.62 17.99
CA ALA A 338 28.28 36.73 17.69
C ALA A 338 28.75 38.20 17.63
N SER A 339 27.95 39.08 17.03
CA SER A 339 28.20 40.52 17.02
C SER A 339 28.21 41.11 18.43
N SER A 340 27.18 40.84 19.24
CA SER A 340 27.11 41.30 20.63
C SER A 340 28.25 40.75 21.50
N THR A 341 28.72 39.53 21.24
CA THR A 341 29.87 38.94 21.95
C THR A 341 31.17 39.67 21.59
N THR A 342 31.30 40.14 20.35
CA THR A 342 32.44 40.96 19.91
C THR A 342 32.43 42.33 20.59
N GLU A 343 31.28 42.99 20.63
CA GLU A 343 31.09 44.27 21.34
C GLU A 343 31.35 44.15 22.84
N LEU A 344 30.86 43.06 23.46
CA LEU A 344 31.11 42.75 24.86
C LEU A 344 32.61 42.50 25.12
N SER A 345 33.31 41.81 24.22
CA SER A 345 34.76 41.61 24.33
C SER A 345 35.53 42.94 24.31
N SER A 346 35.12 43.87 23.45
CA SER A 346 35.70 45.23 23.42
C SER A 346 35.42 45.97 24.73
N SER A 347 34.18 45.91 25.22
CA SER A 347 33.79 46.58 26.48
C SER A 347 34.56 46.02 27.67
N LEU A 348 34.80 44.71 27.71
CA LEU A 348 35.63 44.09 28.75
C LEU A 348 37.08 44.56 28.70
N ALA A 349 37.65 44.76 27.49
CA ALA A 349 38.99 45.32 27.36
C ALA A 349 39.07 46.75 27.94
N ASP A 350 38.06 47.58 27.69
CA ASP A 350 37.99 48.94 28.24
C ASP A 350 37.86 48.92 29.77
N VAL A 351 37.08 48.00 30.35
CA VAL A 351 36.95 47.87 31.81
C VAL A 351 38.26 47.34 32.44
N ALA A 352 38.97 46.43 31.78
CA ALA A 352 40.29 45.98 32.23
C ALA A 352 41.30 47.13 32.26
N ASP A 353 41.33 47.94 31.21
CA ASP A 353 42.21 49.12 31.12
C ASP A 353 41.86 50.17 32.19
N GLY A 354 40.57 50.43 32.42
CA GLY A 354 40.10 51.32 33.48
C GLY A 354 40.46 50.83 34.88
N ALA A 355 40.39 49.51 35.12
CA ALA A 355 40.81 48.90 36.38
C ALA A 355 42.33 49.04 36.58
N GLN A 356 43.13 48.79 35.54
CA GLN A 356 44.59 48.94 35.61
C GLN A 356 44.99 50.40 35.86
N THR A 357 44.39 51.34 35.12
CA THR A 357 44.58 52.79 35.32
C THR A 357 44.24 53.22 36.75
N SER A 358 43.18 52.65 37.34
CA SER A 358 42.81 52.92 38.73
C SER A 358 43.84 52.41 39.75
N VAL A 359 44.45 51.24 39.49
CA VAL A 359 45.56 50.72 40.32
C VAL A 359 46.76 51.66 40.25
N ASP A 360 47.12 52.14 39.06
CA ASP A 360 48.26 53.02 38.86
C ASP A 360 48.03 54.40 39.50
N ALA A 361 46.83 54.97 39.33
CA ALA A 361 46.43 56.22 39.98
C ALA A 361 46.42 56.11 41.51
N ALA A 362 45.94 54.98 42.06
CA ALA A 362 45.99 54.73 43.49
C ALA A 362 47.43 54.61 44.00
N LYS A 363 48.32 53.98 43.23
CA LYS A 363 49.75 53.89 43.58
C LYS A 363 50.43 55.27 43.61
N GLU A 364 50.12 56.12 42.63
CA GLU A 364 50.61 57.51 42.61
C GLU A 364 50.08 58.32 43.80
N ALA A 365 48.77 58.25 44.07
CA ALA A 365 48.14 58.91 45.20
C ALA A 365 48.73 58.46 46.54
N ASN A 366 49.00 57.16 46.71
CA ASN A 366 49.66 56.62 47.90
C ASN A 366 51.05 57.24 48.09
N GLY A 367 51.84 57.35 47.02
CA GLY A 367 53.15 58.00 47.05
C GLY A 367 53.08 59.50 47.37
N ALA A 368 52.08 60.20 46.86
CA ALA A 368 51.85 61.61 47.18
C ALA A 368 51.44 61.83 48.64
N THR A 369 50.54 60.98 49.17
CA THR A 369 50.08 61.02 50.57
C THR A 369 51.21 60.71 51.54
N GLN A 370 52.10 59.76 51.23
CA GLN A 370 53.30 59.50 52.05
C GLN A 370 54.23 60.72 52.12
N LYS A 371 54.49 61.37 50.98
CA LYS A 371 55.30 62.62 50.95
C LYS A 371 54.63 63.75 51.73
N ALA A 372 53.31 63.88 51.64
CA ALA A 372 52.55 64.87 52.41
C ALA A 372 52.66 64.61 53.93
N THR A 373 52.57 63.34 54.35
CA THR A 373 52.71 62.92 55.75
C THR A 373 54.10 63.28 56.29
N GLU A 374 55.15 63.01 55.51
CA GLU A 374 56.53 63.39 55.86
C GLU A 374 56.69 64.91 56.00
N ALA A 375 56.15 65.70 55.06
CA ALA A 375 56.20 67.16 55.08
C ALA A 375 55.44 67.78 56.27
N VAL A 376 54.27 67.24 56.63
CA VAL A 376 53.50 67.67 57.80
C VAL A 376 54.23 67.31 59.09
N SER A 377 54.82 66.12 59.18
CA SER A 377 55.64 65.71 60.34
C SER A 377 56.87 66.62 60.51
N LEU A 378 57.55 66.98 59.42
CA LEU A 378 58.67 67.92 59.45
C LEU A 378 58.24 69.33 59.90
N THR A 379 57.07 69.78 59.42
CA THR A 379 56.46 71.06 59.84
C THR A 379 56.18 71.05 61.34
N LYS A 380 55.54 69.99 61.85
CA LYS A 380 55.27 69.81 63.29
C LYS A 380 56.56 69.92 64.11
N SER A 381 57.60 69.16 63.77
CA SER A 381 58.89 69.20 64.46
C SER A 381 59.54 70.59 64.42
N SER A 382 59.40 71.31 63.30
CA SER A 382 59.93 72.68 63.16
C SER A 382 59.19 73.67 64.06
N VAL A 383 57.88 73.55 64.18
CA VAL A 383 57.05 74.38 65.06
C VAL A 383 57.30 74.06 66.53
N GLU A 384 57.51 72.79 66.89
CA GLU A 384 57.90 72.40 68.26
C GLU A 384 59.24 73.02 68.66
N LYS A 385 60.24 73.02 67.75
CA LYS A 385 61.52 73.71 67.96
C LYS A 385 61.35 75.24 68.10
N LEU A 386 60.46 75.84 67.31
CA LEU A 386 60.14 77.26 67.41
C LEU A 386 59.50 77.59 68.77
N SER A 387 58.54 76.78 69.22
CA SER A 387 57.89 76.93 70.52
C SER A 387 58.91 76.87 71.67
N GLY A 388 59.83 75.90 71.63
CA GLY A 388 60.92 75.80 72.61
C GLY A 388 61.86 77.02 72.59
N SER A 389 62.15 77.55 71.39
CA SER A 389 62.96 78.76 71.24
C SER A 389 62.26 80.00 71.81
N LEU A 390 60.96 80.15 71.59
CA LEU A 390 60.15 81.23 72.17
C LEU A 390 60.12 81.14 73.69
N SER A 391 59.92 79.95 74.26
CA SER A 391 59.97 79.75 75.72
C SER A 391 61.34 80.11 76.32
N MET A 392 62.44 79.81 75.62
CA MET A 392 63.78 80.23 76.06
C MET A 392 63.97 81.75 76.01
N ILE A 393 63.47 82.42 74.97
CA ILE A 393 63.56 83.88 74.87
C ILE A 393 62.69 84.54 75.95
N GLN A 394 61.51 84.01 76.21
CA GLN A 394 60.61 84.48 77.28
C GLN A 394 61.32 84.47 78.65
N GLN A 395 62.07 83.40 78.96
CA GLN A 395 62.90 83.35 80.17
C GLN A 395 63.97 84.47 80.21
N LYS A 396 64.66 84.72 79.09
CA LYS A 396 65.67 85.79 79.00
C LYS A 396 65.05 87.19 79.17
N VAL A 397 63.86 87.41 78.61
CA VAL A 397 63.13 88.67 78.73
C VAL A 397 62.64 88.89 80.16
N HIS A 398 62.23 87.83 80.87
CA HIS A 398 61.95 87.90 82.32
C HIS A 398 63.18 88.33 83.12
N TYR A 399 64.36 87.74 82.84
CA TYR A 399 65.59 88.21 83.49
C TYR A 399 65.88 89.68 83.19
N MET A 400 65.65 90.15 81.96
CA MET A 400 65.84 91.56 81.59
C MET A 400 64.89 92.49 82.35
N ARG A 401 63.61 92.11 82.50
CA ARG A 401 62.63 92.84 83.33
C ARG A 401 63.13 92.98 84.76
N ASP A 402 63.59 91.88 85.36
CA ASP A 402 64.06 91.86 86.74
C ASP A 402 65.34 92.70 86.92
N HIS A 403 66.21 92.77 85.91
CA HIS A 403 67.39 93.66 85.91
C HIS A 403 66.98 95.14 85.79
N ASN A 404 66.03 95.47 84.92
CA ASN A 404 65.52 96.85 84.79
C ASN A 404 64.91 97.35 86.11
N GLN A 405 64.20 96.49 86.84
CA GLN A 405 63.64 96.85 88.14
C GLN A 405 64.72 97.13 89.20
N LYS A 406 65.84 96.40 89.17
CA LYS A 406 67.01 96.71 90.02
C LYS A 406 67.64 98.04 89.64
N VAL A 407 67.79 98.33 88.34
CA VAL A 407 68.32 99.62 87.87
C VAL A 407 67.42 100.79 88.29
N HIS A 408 66.10 100.62 88.17
CA HIS A 408 65.12 101.61 88.63
C HIS A 408 65.31 101.93 90.12
N SER A 409 65.42 100.90 90.98
CA SER A 409 65.65 101.10 92.42
C SER A 409 66.96 101.82 92.72
N VAL A 410 68.04 101.55 91.97
CA VAL A 410 69.30 102.29 92.10
C VAL A 410 69.15 103.76 91.71
N LEU A 411 68.39 104.06 90.65
CA LEU A 411 68.13 105.44 90.22
C LEU A 411 67.32 106.23 91.25
N GLU A 412 66.33 105.63 91.91
CA GLU A 412 65.60 106.26 93.02
C GLU A 412 66.55 106.68 94.15
N VAL A 413 67.52 105.82 94.49
CA VAL A 413 68.55 106.14 95.49
C VAL A 413 69.43 107.30 95.03
N ILE A 414 69.90 107.29 93.77
CA ILE A 414 70.73 108.38 93.22
C ILE A 414 69.96 109.69 93.17
N GLN A 415 68.68 109.66 92.78
CA GLN A 415 67.80 110.82 92.76
C GLN A 415 67.63 111.38 94.18
N GLY A 416 67.43 110.51 95.17
CA GLY A 416 67.39 110.90 96.59
C GLY A 416 68.70 111.53 97.08
N ILE A 417 69.86 110.97 96.69
CA ILE A 417 71.18 111.55 97.01
C ILE A 417 71.35 112.93 96.33
N ALA A 418 70.95 113.07 95.07
CA ALA A 418 71.04 114.33 94.35
C ALA A 418 70.15 115.41 94.98
N GLU A 419 68.93 115.07 95.40
CA GLU A 419 68.03 115.98 96.11
C GLU A 419 68.59 116.40 97.48
N GLN A 420 69.12 115.45 98.25
CA GLN A 420 69.81 115.73 99.51
C GLN A 420 71.04 116.64 99.29
N THR A 421 71.82 116.38 98.24
CA THR A 421 73.01 117.18 97.89
C THR A 421 72.62 118.59 97.47
N ASN A 422 71.54 118.74 96.71
CA ASN A 422 70.98 120.04 96.32
C ASN A 422 70.52 120.86 97.54
N LEU A 423 69.86 120.22 98.51
CA LEU A 423 69.46 120.86 99.78
C LEU A 423 70.65 121.24 100.65
N LEU A 424 71.66 120.37 100.76
CA LEU A 424 72.91 120.66 101.48
C LEU A 424 73.66 121.83 100.84
N ALA A 425 73.77 121.84 99.52
CA ALA A 425 74.40 122.91 98.75
C ALA A 425 73.65 124.24 98.88
N LEU A 426 72.31 124.22 98.88
CA LEU A 426 71.49 125.40 99.14
C LEU A 426 71.74 125.97 100.54
N ASN A 427 71.77 125.11 101.57
CA ASN A 427 72.09 125.52 102.93
C ASN A 427 73.50 126.12 103.03
N ALA A 428 74.48 125.52 102.34
CA ALA A 428 75.85 126.04 102.29
C ALA A 428 75.95 127.38 101.56
N ALA A 429 75.21 127.58 100.45
CA ALA A 429 75.14 128.84 99.73
C ALA A 429 74.51 129.97 100.58
N ILE A 430 73.46 129.65 101.34
CA ILE A 430 72.83 130.57 102.29
C ILE A 430 73.83 130.99 103.37
N GLU A 431 74.54 130.05 103.98
CA GLU A 431 75.51 130.37 105.05
C GLU A 431 76.74 131.11 104.51
N ALA A 432 77.18 130.80 103.29
CA ALA A 432 78.25 131.54 102.60
C ALA A 432 77.85 132.99 102.28
N ALA A 433 76.59 133.23 101.87
CA ALA A 433 76.06 134.59 101.70
C ALA A 433 75.98 135.36 103.03
N ARG A 434 75.70 134.65 104.14
CA ARG A 434 75.64 135.20 105.50
C ARG A 434 77.01 135.64 106.03
N ALA A 435 78.09 134.99 105.59
CA ALA A 435 79.48 135.32 105.96
C ALA A 435 80.08 136.51 105.19
N GLY A 436 79.35 137.12 104.24
CA GLY A 436 79.77 138.31 103.50
C GLY A 436 81.02 138.08 102.63
N ASP A 437 81.97 139.02 102.64
CA ASP A 437 83.18 138.96 101.77
C ASP A 437 84.08 137.75 102.04
N GLN A 438 84.09 137.22 103.27
CA GLN A 438 84.87 136.01 103.63
C GLN A 438 84.26 134.71 103.06
N GLY A 439 82.97 134.74 102.69
CA GLY A 439 82.23 133.57 102.20
C GLY A 439 82.23 133.40 100.67
N ARG A 440 82.77 134.36 99.90
CA ARG A 440 82.68 134.35 98.42
C ARG A 440 83.21 133.08 97.76
N GLY A 441 84.35 132.56 98.22
CA GLY A 441 84.91 131.31 97.69
C GLY A 441 84.03 130.09 97.95
N PHE A 442 83.43 130.02 99.16
CA PHE A 442 82.50 128.96 99.53
C PHE A 442 81.17 129.06 98.80
N ALA A 443 80.67 130.27 98.55
CA ALA A 443 79.43 130.49 97.78
C ALA A 443 79.54 129.94 96.35
N VAL A 444 80.68 130.17 95.67
CA VAL A 444 80.92 129.65 94.32
C VAL A 444 80.94 128.11 94.31
N VAL A 445 81.60 127.49 95.30
CA VAL A 445 81.62 126.02 95.42
C VAL A 445 80.24 125.47 95.73
N ALA A 446 79.47 126.13 96.61
CA ALA A 446 78.11 125.71 96.95
C ALA A 446 77.16 125.81 95.73
N ASP A 447 77.24 126.88 94.94
CA ASP A 447 76.48 127.01 93.70
C ASP A 447 76.88 125.98 92.63
N GLU A 448 78.18 125.65 92.53
CA GLU A 448 78.66 124.59 91.61
C GLU A 448 78.17 123.20 92.05
N VAL A 449 78.21 122.89 93.35
CA VAL A 449 77.64 121.64 93.89
C VAL A 449 76.13 121.58 93.69
N ARG A 450 75.42 122.72 93.87
CA ARG A 450 73.98 122.81 93.62
C ARG A 450 73.64 122.56 92.15
N SER A 451 74.38 123.19 91.25
CA SER A 451 74.27 122.97 89.80
C SER A 451 74.54 121.51 89.42
N LEU A 452 75.57 120.89 89.99
CA LEU A 452 75.89 119.47 89.77
C LEU A 452 74.79 118.54 90.30
N ALA A 453 74.21 118.85 91.46
CA ALA A 453 73.11 118.10 92.05
C ALA A 453 71.82 118.21 91.20
N GLN A 454 71.48 119.42 90.72
CA GLN A 454 70.37 119.63 89.78
C GLN A 454 70.59 118.91 88.45
N LYS A 455 71.81 118.95 87.90
CA LYS A 455 72.17 118.21 86.69
C LYS A 455 72.07 116.69 86.90
N THR A 456 72.51 116.20 88.05
CA THR A 456 72.37 114.78 88.43
C THR A 456 70.91 114.37 88.53
N GLN A 457 70.06 115.20 89.18
CA GLN A 457 68.63 114.97 89.29
C GLN A 457 67.94 114.93 87.91
N SER A 458 68.27 115.88 87.03
CA SER A 458 67.78 115.92 85.65
C SER A 458 68.20 114.68 84.86
N SER A 459 69.46 114.26 84.96
CA SER A 459 69.94 113.04 84.30
C SER A 459 69.28 111.78 84.86
N THR A 460 69.05 111.69 86.18
CA THR A 460 68.31 110.55 86.74
C THR A 460 66.87 110.48 86.27
N LEU A 461 66.18 111.62 86.08
CA LEU A 461 64.83 111.67 85.53
C LEU A 461 64.79 111.21 84.06
N GLU A 462 65.78 111.62 83.26
CA GLU A 462 65.92 111.18 81.87
C GLU A 462 66.18 109.66 81.80
N ILE A 463 67.09 109.13 82.63
CA ILE A 463 67.34 107.68 82.70
C ILE A 463 66.09 106.94 83.21
N ASN A 464 65.35 107.48 84.18
CA ASN A 464 64.12 106.87 84.67
C ASN A 464 63.08 106.71 83.53
N THR A 465 62.93 107.74 82.70
CA THR A 465 62.09 107.68 81.49
C THR A 465 62.55 106.58 80.53
N ILE A 466 63.86 106.41 80.31
CA ILE A 466 64.42 105.33 79.48
C ILE A 466 64.10 103.95 80.09
N ILE A 467 64.24 103.80 81.41
CA ILE A 467 63.95 102.53 82.11
C ILE A 467 62.47 102.19 82.07
N GLN A 468 61.57 103.17 82.23
CA GLN A 468 60.13 102.98 82.07
C GLN A 468 59.79 102.50 80.66
N ASN A 469 60.32 103.18 79.62
CA ASN A 469 60.15 102.75 78.23
C ASN A 469 60.70 101.32 77.99
N LEU A 470 61.84 100.97 78.59
CA LEU A 470 62.39 99.62 78.52
C LEU A 470 61.48 98.58 79.19
N GLN A 471 60.87 98.91 80.33
CA GLN A 471 59.95 98.03 81.04
C GLN A 471 58.64 97.81 80.26
N ASP A 472 58.09 98.86 79.67
CA ASP A 472 56.91 98.78 78.80
C ASP A 472 57.19 97.92 77.56
N ASN A 473 58.32 98.16 76.88
CA ASN A 473 58.75 97.35 75.73
C ASN A 473 58.97 95.87 76.11
N THR A 474 59.57 95.61 77.28
CA THR A 474 59.77 94.26 77.80
C THR A 474 58.43 93.55 78.02
N THR A 475 57.44 94.25 78.56
CA THR A 475 56.08 93.71 78.78
C THR A 475 55.38 93.39 77.46
N GLN A 476 55.50 94.27 76.46
CA GLN A 476 54.98 94.01 75.11
C GLN A 476 55.64 92.79 74.46
N ILE A 477 56.96 92.63 74.61
CA ILE A 477 57.69 91.47 74.09
C ILE A 477 57.18 90.18 74.75
N VAL A 478 57.00 90.14 76.08
CA VAL A 478 56.46 88.96 76.78
C VAL A 478 55.07 88.58 76.25
N SER A 479 54.17 89.57 76.10
CA SER A 479 52.83 89.33 75.55
C SER A 479 52.87 88.75 74.13
N ALA A 480 53.74 89.29 73.27
CA ALA A 480 53.95 88.75 71.93
C ALA A 480 54.54 87.33 71.93
N MET A 481 55.41 87.00 72.90
CA MET A 481 55.95 85.66 73.07
C MET A 481 54.88 84.65 73.49
N ASP A 482 54.02 85.01 74.47
CA ASP A 482 52.92 84.16 74.93
C ASP A 482 51.95 83.85 73.78
N GLN A 483 51.63 84.87 72.97
CA GLN A 483 50.82 84.69 71.76
C GLN A 483 51.52 83.76 70.75
N GLY A 484 52.83 83.91 70.54
CA GLY A 484 53.61 83.04 69.66
C GLY A 484 53.67 81.58 70.13
N VAL A 485 53.77 81.35 71.43
CA VAL A 485 53.70 80.00 72.03
C VAL A 485 52.31 79.40 71.83
N SER A 486 51.25 80.17 72.03
CA SER A 486 49.87 79.74 71.79
C SER A 486 49.63 79.34 70.33
N LEU A 487 50.02 80.19 69.37
CA LEU A 487 49.92 79.88 67.93
C LEU A 487 50.72 78.62 67.56
N SER A 488 51.90 78.44 68.15
CA SER A 488 52.72 77.25 67.90
C SER A 488 52.01 75.98 68.35
N ARG A 489 51.32 75.99 69.51
CA ARG A 489 50.53 74.84 69.98
C ARG A 489 49.34 74.53 69.06
N GLU A 490 48.63 75.56 68.61
CA GLU A 490 47.52 75.40 67.67
C GLU A 490 47.98 74.80 66.34
N CYS A 491 49.14 75.24 65.84
CA CYS A 491 49.75 74.71 64.63
C CYS A 491 50.17 73.24 64.78
N VAL A 492 50.73 72.85 65.94
CA VAL A 492 51.00 71.43 66.26
C VAL A 492 49.71 70.61 66.32
N GLY A 493 48.65 71.13 66.92
CA GLY A 493 47.33 70.50 66.94
C GLY A 493 46.80 70.25 65.53
N SER A 494 46.85 71.28 64.67
CA SER A 494 46.43 71.22 63.28
C SER A 494 47.26 70.22 62.46
N ALA A 495 48.57 70.15 62.70
CA ALA A 495 49.45 69.18 62.05
C ALA A 495 49.12 67.73 62.46
N ASN A 496 48.75 67.48 63.72
CA ASN A 496 48.30 66.15 64.14
C ASN A 496 46.99 65.75 63.44
N THR A 497 45.99 66.64 63.42
CA THR A 497 44.73 66.39 62.70
C THR A 497 44.97 66.14 61.21
N ALA A 498 45.89 66.88 60.58
CA ALA A 498 46.25 66.65 59.19
C ALA A 498 46.86 65.27 58.96
N ASN A 499 47.74 64.79 59.85
CA ASN A 499 48.27 63.43 59.77
C ASN A 499 47.19 62.35 59.93
N GLU A 500 46.25 62.50 60.87
CA GLU A 500 45.13 61.56 61.03
C GLU A 500 44.26 61.47 59.77
N LEU A 501 44.01 62.61 59.11
CA LEU A 501 43.28 62.64 57.83
C LEU A 501 44.08 62.00 56.70
N LEU A 502 45.39 62.21 56.64
CA LEU A 502 46.27 61.59 55.65
C LEU A 502 46.32 60.06 55.82
N ASP A 503 46.32 59.55 57.06
CA ASP A 503 46.22 58.10 57.33
C ASP A 503 44.91 57.50 56.79
N LEU A 504 43.79 58.22 56.95
CA LEU A 504 42.49 57.79 56.43
C LEU A 504 42.44 57.81 54.89
N VAL A 505 43.09 58.80 54.27
CA VAL A 505 43.30 58.84 52.82
C VAL A 505 44.13 57.66 52.36
N LEU A 506 45.22 57.33 53.07
CA LEU A 506 46.11 56.23 52.72
C LEU A 506 45.37 54.88 52.75
N ALA A 507 44.56 54.64 53.79
CA ALA A 507 43.70 53.45 53.89
C ALA A 507 42.67 53.38 52.75
N SER A 508 42.05 54.51 52.40
CA SER A 508 41.06 54.58 51.31
C SER A 508 41.68 54.29 49.95
N VAL A 509 42.88 54.83 49.69
CA VAL A 509 43.64 54.59 48.46
C VAL A 509 44.07 53.12 48.35
N ALA A 510 44.49 52.50 49.45
CA ALA A 510 44.83 51.08 49.48
C ALA A 510 43.61 50.19 49.13
N LEU A 511 42.43 50.53 49.68
CA LEU A 511 41.18 49.84 49.37
C LEU A 511 40.80 50.00 47.89
N ILE A 512 40.96 51.19 47.30
CA ILE A 512 40.73 51.40 45.86
C ILE A 512 41.64 50.49 45.03
N ALA A 513 42.94 50.45 45.34
CA ALA A 513 43.89 49.60 44.61
C ALA A 513 43.60 48.10 44.75
N GLU A 514 43.05 47.66 45.88
CA GLU A 514 42.57 46.28 46.07
C GLU A 514 41.33 46.00 45.21
N ARG A 515 40.30 46.84 45.28
CA ARG A 515 39.07 46.68 44.51
C ARG A 515 39.29 46.72 43.00
N SER A 516 40.19 47.58 42.53
CA SER A 516 40.56 47.62 41.12
C SER A 516 41.27 46.34 40.67
N ARG A 517 42.07 45.70 41.52
CA ARG A 517 42.64 44.37 41.23
C ARG A 517 41.57 43.28 41.16
N ASP A 518 40.58 43.30 42.05
CA ASP A 518 39.45 42.37 42.02
C ASP A 518 38.63 42.53 40.71
N ILE A 519 38.40 43.77 40.28
CA ILE A 519 37.73 44.06 39.00
C ILE A 519 38.53 43.47 37.83
N ALA A 520 39.86 43.70 37.79
CA ALA A 520 40.70 43.16 36.73
C ALA A 520 40.66 41.61 36.68
N ALA A 521 40.66 40.95 37.84
CA ALA A 521 40.52 39.49 37.91
C ALA A 521 39.14 39.01 37.42
N ALA A 522 38.06 39.70 37.80
CA ALA A 522 36.71 39.39 37.35
C ALA A 522 36.54 39.58 35.83
N VAL A 523 37.12 40.65 35.28
CA VAL A 523 37.12 40.91 33.83
C VAL A 523 37.85 39.81 33.07
N LYS A 524 38.99 39.32 33.58
CA LYS A 524 39.69 38.18 32.98
C LYS A 524 38.79 36.94 32.89
N GLN A 525 38.10 36.61 33.97
CA GLN A 525 37.16 35.48 33.98
C GLN A 525 35.99 35.69 33.00
N GLN A 526 35.44 36.92 32.94
CA GLN A 526 34.39 37.25 31.97
C GLN A 526 34.89 37.15 30.51
N SER A 527 36.14 37.51 30.24
CA SER A 527 36.75 37.40 28.91
C SER A 527 36.83 35.93 28.46
N GLU A 528 37.26 35.02 29.34
CA GLU A 528 37.28 33.57 29.05
C GLU A 528 35.89 33.00 28.75
N VAL A 529 34.86 33.42 29.50
CA VAL A 529 33.46 33.02 29.25
C VAL A 529 32.97 33.56 27.91
N THR A 530 33.31 34.82 27.61
CA THR A 530 32.93 35.50 26.36
C THR A 530 33.54 34.83 25.13
N GLU A 531 34.81 34.40 25.21
CA GLU A 531 35.45 33.61 24.16
C GLU A 531 34.75 32.25 23.95
N GLY A 532 34.37 31.60 25.05
CA GLY A 532 33.58 30.36 25.01
C GLY A 532 32.21 30.53 24.33
N ILE A 533 31.53 31.65 24.59
CA ILE A 533 30.27 32.02 23.93
C ILE A 533 30.52 32.25 22.43
N ALA A 534 31.54 33.04 22.05
CA ALA A 534 31.85 33.32 20.65
C ALA A 534 32.09 32.03 19.85
N LYS A 535 32.90 31.11 20.41
CA LYS A 535 33.17 29.81 19.78
C LYS A 535 31.90 28.96 19.63
N SER A 536 31.03 28.98 20.63
CA SER A 536 29.75 28.26 20.60
C SER A 536 28.80 28.84 19.56
N SER A 537 28.73 30.17 19.43
CA SER A 537 27.93 30.86 18.42
C SER A 537 28.39 30.49 17.01
N VAL A 538 29.70 30.49 16.74
CA VAL A 538 30.24 30.05 15.42
C VAL A 538 29.83 28.61 15.10
N LYS A 539 29.89 27.71 16.09
CA LYS A 539 29.47 26.32 15.91
C LYS A 539 27.97 26.21 15.60
N ILE A 540 27.12 26.90 16.36
CA ILE A 540 25.67 26.90 16.15
C ILE A 540 25.32 27.46 14.77
N ALA A 541 26.00 28.52 14.32
CA ALA A 541 25.79 29.07 12.99
C ALA A 541 26.19 28.07 11.89
N ALA A 542 27.29 27.34 12.07
CA ALA A 542 27.68 26.27 11.15
C ALA A 542 26.65 25.13 11.09
N ASP A 543 26.15 24.69 12.25
CA ASP A 543 25.11 23.66 12.34
C ASP A 543 23.78 24.14 11.71
N GLY A 544 23.44 25.43 11.87
CA GLY A 544 22.28 26.05 11.21
C GLY A 544 22.38 26.05 9.68
N ARG A 545 23.58 26.24 9.13
CA ARG A 545 23.83 26.12 7.68
C ARG A 545 23.68 24.68 7.20
N LEU A 546 24.21 23.71 7.95
CA LEU A 546 24.02 22.28 7.62
C LEU A 546 22.54 21.88 7.62
N ASN A 547 21.75 22.36 8.59
CA ASN A 547 20.31 22.13 8.62
C ASN A 547 19.60 22.70 7.37
N THR A 548 20.10 23.82 6.84
CA THR A 548 19.56 24.42 5.61
C THR A 548 19.85 23.55 4.38
N ASP A 549 21.04 22.97 4.29
CA ASP A 549 21.40 22.03 3.23
C ASP A 549 20.57 20.74 3.31
N ASP A 550 20.38 20.21 4.52
CA ASP A 550 19.57 19.01 4.73
C ASP A 550 18.09 19.26 4.45
N TYR A 551 17.58 20.46 4.72
CA TYR A 551 16.25 20.89 4.26
C TYR A 551 16.10 20.76 2.73
N LEU A 552 17.09 21.22 1.95
CA LEU A 552 17.04 21.14 0.48
C LEU A 552 17.01 19.69 0.00
N LYS A 553 17.77 18.79 0.65
CA LYS A 553 17.74 17.35 0.34
C LYS A 553 16.39 16.73 0.70
N CYS A 554 15.87 16.99 1.90
CA CYS A 554 14.57 16.49 2.34
C CYS A 554 13.44 16.96 1.40
N LYS A 555 13.46 18.22 0.95
CA LYS A 555 12.51 18.74 -0.02
C LYS A 555 12.56 17.97 -1.34
N LYS A 556 13.77 17.64 -1.83
CA LYS A 556 13.95 16.82 -3.04
C LYS A 556 13.38 15.41 -2.86
N TYR A 557 13.75 14.71 -1.79
CA TYR A 557 13.24 13.36 -1.52
C TYR A 557 11.72 13.32 -1.33
N HIS A 558 11.16 14.33 -0.69
CA HIS A 558 9.72 14.46 -0.55
C HIS A 558 9.01 14.61 -1.91
N ALA A 559 9.56 15.41 -2.83
CA ALA A 559 9.02 15.51 -4.19
C ALA A 559 9.10 14.17 -4.97
N GLU A 560 10.17 13.40 -4.77
CA GLU A 560 10.30 12.05 -5.34
C GLU A 560 9.25 11.08 -4.75
N ILE A 561 8.99 11.16 -3.44
CA ILE A 561 7.93 10.37 -2.78
C ILE A 561 6.56 10.73 -3.35
N ASP A 562 6.24 12.02 -3.50
CA ASP A 562 4.95 12.44 -4.06
C ASP A 562 4.76 11.95 -5.50
N GLN A 563 5.82 11.92 -6.30
CA GLN A 563 5.80 11.35 -7.65
C GLN A 563 5.55 9.83 -7.62
N LEU A 564 6.15 9.10 -6.68
CA LEU A 564 5.91 7.66 -6.50
C LEU A 564 4.48 7.37 -6.03
N LEU A 565 3.94 8.15 -5.11
CA LEU A 565 2.57 8.02 -4.62
C LEU A 565 1.54 8.29 -5.72
N SER A 566 1.78 9.31 -6.54
CA SER A 566 0.96 9.61 -7.73
C SER A 566 1.02 8.49 -8.77
N SER A 567 2.21 7.92 -8.99
CA SER A 567 2.38 6.78 -9.89
C SER A 567 1.66 5.52 -9.37
N LEU A 568 1.74 5.25 -8.06
CA LEU A 568 1.03 4.14 -7.42
C LEU A 568 -0.49 4.35 -7.51
N ASP A 569 -0.98 5.56 -7.24
CA ASP A 569 -2.39 5.92 -7.39
C ASP A 569 -2.87 5.63 -8.82
N GLY A 570 -2.11 6.08 -9.83
CA GLY A 570 -2.41 5.82 -11.23
C GLY A 570 -2.38 4.34 -11.63
N LEU A 571 -1.51 3.52 -11.05
CA LEU A 571 -1.46 2.07 -11.29
C LEU A 571 -2.66 1.35 -10.66
N VAL A 572 -3.06 1.76 -9.47
CA VAL A 572 -4.10 1.07 -8.69
C VAL A 572 -5.50 1.51 -9.14
N ASN A 573 -5.67 2.75 -9.59
CA ASN A 573 -6.92 3.26 -10.17
C ASN A 573 -7.26 2.68 -11.55
N GLN A 574 -6.38 1.88 -12.15
CA GLN A 574 -6.71 1.10 -13.36
C GLN A 574 -7.70 -0.02 -13.06
N PHE A 575 -7.80 -0.49 -11.81
CA PHE A 575 -8.71 -1.56 -11.42
C PHE A 575 -10.09 -1.02 -11.04
N LYS A 576 -11.14 -1.58 -11.63
CA LYS A 576 -12.52 -1.24 -11.25
C LYS A 576 -12.97 -2.11 -10.09
N LEU A 577 -13.19 -1.48 -8.94
CA LEU A 577 -13.68 -2.12 -7.73
C LEU A 577 -15.22 -2.12 -7.72
N GLY A 578 -15.84 -3.30 -7.68
CA GLY A 578 -17.28 -3.41 -7.46
C GLY A 578 -17.69 -2.96 -6.05
N ASN A 579 -18.93 -2.52 -5.89
CA ASN A 579 -19.51 -2.31 -4.56
C ASN A 579 -19.57 -3.65 -3.79
N ARG A 580 -19.38 -3.61 -2.47
CA ARG A 580 -19.67 -4.77 -1.63
C ARG A 580 -21.18 -5.05 -1.72
N TYR A 581 -21.53 -6.26 -2.15
CA TYR A 581 -22.86 -6.83 -1.91
C TYR A 581 -22.89 -7.49 -0.55
#